data_AF-A0AAE7TFU7-F1
#
_entry.id   AF-A0AAE7TFU7-F1
#
_cell.length_a   1.000
_cell.length_b   1.000
_cell.length_c   1.000
_cell.angle_alpha   90.00
_cell.angle_beta   90.00
_cell.angle_gamma   90.00
#
_symmetry.space_group_name_H-M   'P 1'
#
loop_
_entity.id
_entity.type
_entity.pdbx_description
1 polymer ?
#
loop_
_entity_poly.entity_id
_entity_poly.type
_entity_poly.pdbx_seq_one_letter_code
_entity_poly.pdbx_strand_id
1 'polypeptide(L)'
;MLIAYENHPLDRVKLSAFYIFCRIVGHRKQRASVRNIGVLHEGTVASEMMRVVRCYGEQEGIVRRLSWRALVALSGPALPAEVRHSLDQRILAGERISLSRIAEAHRGHS
;
A
#
# COMPACT_ATOMS: atom_id res chain seq x y z
N MET A 1 -15.62 20.73 -11.82
CA MET A 1 -14.27 21.35 -11.86
C MET A 1 -13.24 20.28 -11.49
N LEU A 2 -12.89 19.44 -12.47
CA LEU A 2 -11.82 18.44 -12.41
C LEU A 2 -10.53 19.15 -12.79
N ILE A 3 -9.66 19.43 -11.82
CA ILE A 3 -8.39 20.12 -12.10
C ILE A 3 -7.40 19.08 -12.65
N ALA A 4 -7.13 19.23 -13.94
CA ALA A 4 -5.92 18.86 -14.70
C ALA A 4 -5.01 17.78 -14.08
N TYR A 5 -5.15 16.56 -14.61
CA TYR A 5 -4.11 15.51 -14.59
C TYR A 5 -3.74 15.13 -16.04
N GLU A 6 -3.76 16.12 -16.93
CA GLU A 6 -3.27 15.99 -18.30
C GLU A 6 -1.74 16.14 -18.30
N ASN A 7 -1.06 15.20 -18.97
CA ASN A 7 0.37 15.18 -19.32
C ASN A 7 1.34 14.39 -18.41
N HIS A 8 0.95 13.24 -17.87
CA HIS A 8 1.91 12.18 -17.54
C HIS A 8 1.48 10.87 -18.20
N PRO A 9 2.39 10.10 -18.86
CA PRO A 9 2.06 8.84 -19.52
C PRO A 9 1.90 7.72 -18.49
N LEU A 10 0.92 7.87 -17.60
CA LEU A 10 0.45 6.77 -16.80
C LEU A 10 -0.55 5.99 -17.66
N ASP A 11 -0.05 4.94 -18.29
CA ASP A 11 -0.82 3.92 -19.03
C ASP A 11 -2.22 3.67 -18.44
N ARG A 12 -3.22 3.35 -19.28
CA ARG A 12 -4.61 3.13 -18.84
C ARG A 12 -4.74 2.15 -17.66
N VAL A 13 -3.81 1.20 -17.53
CA VAL A 13 -3.72 0.23 -16.42
C VAL A 13 -3.26 0.90 -15.10
N LYS A 14 -2.37 1.88 -15.18
CA LYS A 14 -1.89 2.66 -14.02
C LYS A 14 -3.00 3.60 -13.52
N LEU A 15 -3.77 4.19 -14.43
CA LEU A 15 -4.93 5.02 -14.08
C LEU A 15 -6.06 4.21 -13.42
N SER A 16 -6.35 2.99 -13.86
CA SER A 16 -7.36 2.13 -13.22
C SER A 16 -6.91 1.65 -11.84
N ALA A 17 -5.66 1.21 -11.70
CA ALA A 17 -5.09 0.84 -10.40
C ALA A 17 -5.04 2.03 -9.43
N PHE A 18 -4.67 3.21 -9.93
CA PHE A 18 -4.69 4.46 -9.16
C PHE A 18 -6.12 4.83 -8.72
N TYR A 19 -7.11 4.72 -9.62
CA TYR A 19 -8.51 5.05 -9.31
C TYR A 19 -9.16 4.06 -8.32
N ILE A 20 -8.89 2.76 -8.48
CA ILE A 20 -9.31 1.72 -7.52
C ILE A 20 -8.65 1.97 -6.16
N PHE A 21 -7.35 2.30 -6.14
CA PHE A 21 -6.64 2.68 -4.93
C PHE A 21 -7.18 3.97 -4.30
N CYS A 22 -7.48 5.01 -5.08
CA CYS A 22 -8.13 6.25 -4.62
C CYS A 22 -9.47 5.96 -3.93
N ARG A 23 -10.25 5.05 -4.52
CA ARG A 23 -11.54 4.62 -3.98
C ARG A 23 -11.40 3.90 -2.65
N ILE A 24 -10.41 3.00 -2.52
CA ILE A 24 -10.23 2.15 -1.33
C ILE A 24 -9.53 2.89 -0.17
N VAL A 25 -8.49 3.68 -0.45
CA VAL A 25 -7.62 4.26 0.60
C VAL A 25 -8.14 5.62 1.11
N GLY A 26 -9.05 6.25 0.37
CA GLY A 26 -9.61 7.56 0.68
C GLY A 26 -8.62 8.70 0.38
N HIS A 27 -9.14 9.75 -0.25
CA HIS A 27 -8.38 10.90 -0.78
C HIS A 27 -7.37 11.55 0.20
N ARG A 28 -7.56 11.44 1.53
CA ARG A 28 -6.74 12.14 2.53
C ARG A 28 -5.35 11.53 2.77
N LYS A 29 -5.17 10.20 2.61
CA LYS A 29 -3.85 9.56 2.86
C LYS A 29 -2.87 9.73 1.70
N GLN A 30 -3.37 10.00 0.49
CA GLN A 30 -2.55 10.14 -0.72
C GLN A 30 -1.65 11.38 -0.72
N ARG A 31 -2.17 12.52 -0.25
CA ARG A 31 -1.43 13.80 -0.30
C ARG A 31 -0.15 13.80 0.55
N ALA A 32 -0.05 12.92 1.55
CA ALA A 32 1.15 12.73 2.35
C ALA A 32 2.11 11.69 1.74
N SER A 33 1.57 10.69 1.03
CA SER A 33 2.38 9.62 0.41
C SER A 33 3.06 10.09 -0.87
N VAL A 34 2.34 10.76 -1.77
CA VAL A 34 2.89 11.26 -3.05
C VAL A 34 4.02 12.29 -2.80
N ARG A 35 3.93 13.09 -1.73
CA ARG A 35 5.00 14.04 -1.35
C ARG A 35 6.28 13.37 -0.84
N ASN A 36 6.23 12.12 -0.36
CA ASN A 36 7.38 11.35 0.10
C ASN A 36 7.93 10.37 -0.97
N ILE A 37 7.26 10.26 -2.13
CA ILE A 37 7.60 9.32 -3.22
C ILE A 37 8.51 9.97 -4.28
N GLY A 38 9.02 11.19 -4.04
CA GLY A 38 9.80 11.97 -5.01
C GLY A 38 11.13 11.39 -5.51
N VAL A 39 11.43 10.11 -5.25
CA VAL A 39 12.68 9.43 -5.67
C VAL A 39 12.44 8.01 -6.25
N LEU A 40 11.20 7.48 -6.26
CA LEU A 40 10.93 6.13 -6.76
C LEU A 40 10.51 6.17 -8.23
N HIS A 41 11.22 5.41 -9.09
CA HIS A 41 10.85 5.19 -10.49
C HIS A 41 9.37 4.80 -10.61
N GLU A 42 8.64 5.38 -11.57
CA GLU A 42 7.20 5.17 -11.75
C GLU A 42 6.79 3.69 -11.86
N GLY A 43 7.67 2.85 -12.41
CA GLY A 43 7.46 1.40 -12.52
C GLY A 43 7.41 0.68 -11.16
N THR A 44 8.26 1.10 -10.21
CA THR A 44 8.29 0.54 -8.85
C THR A 44 7.01 0.88 -8.10
N VAL A 45 6.55 2.12 -8.22
CA VAL A 45 5.32 2.59 -7.56
C VAL A 45 4.10 1.83 -8.09
N ALA A 46 3.99 1.64 -9.41
CA ALA A 46 2.89 0.89 -10.01
C ALA A 46 2.87 -0.59 -9.54
N SER A 47 4.04 -1.23 -9.46
CA SER A 47 4.18 -2.61 -8.97
C SER A 47 3.80 -2.74 -7.49
N GLU A 48 4.23 -1.80 -6.64
CA GLU A 48 3.83 -1.73 -5.23
C GLU A 48 2.31 -1.55 -5.08
N MET A 49 1.70 -0.66 -5.87
CA MET A 49 0.25 -0.44 -5.88
C MET A 49 -0.52 -1.69 -6.28
N MET A 50 -0.15 -2.34 -7.39
CA MET A 50 -0.80 -3.57 -7.82
C MET A 50 -0.71 -4.66 -6.77
N ARG A 51 0.42 -4.77 -6.07
CA ARG A 51 0.64 -5.75 -5.02
C ARG A 51 -0.25 -5.50 -3.80
N VAL A 52 -0.31 -4.25 -3.34
CA VAL A 52 -1.18 -3.87 -2.21
C VAL A 52 -2.64 -4.08 -2.56
N VAL A 53 -3.09 -3.68 -3.76
CA VAL A 53 -4.46 -3.90 -4.23
C VAL A 53 -4.78 -5.39 -4.29
N ARG A 54 -3.86 -6.23 -4.79
CA ARG A 54 -4.05 -7.68 -4.84
C ARG A 54 -4.17 -8.30 -3.44
N CYS A 55 -3.40 -7.82 -2.46
CA CYS A 55 -3.42 -8.39 -1.11
C CYS A 55 -4.59 -7.88 -0.26
N TYR A 56 -4.94 -6.59 -0.41
CA TYR A 56 -5.79 -5.88 0.55
C TYR A 56 -6.93 -5.09 -0.09
N GLY A 57 -7.18 -5.24 -1.39
CA GLY A 57 -8.18 -4.46 -2.12
C GLY A 57 -9.59 -4.54 -1.53
N GLU A 58 -9.94 -5.68 -0.94
CA GLU A 58 -11.24 -5.92 -0.29
C GLU A 58 -11.18 -5.79 1.23
N GLN A 59 -9.99 -5.61 1.81
CA GLN A 59 -9.77 -5.60 3.26
C GLN A 59 -9.63 -4.17 3.79
N GLU A 60 -10.72 -3.40 3.68
CA GLU A 60 -10.75 -1.98 4.11
C GLU A 60 -10.28 -1.78 5.55
N GLY A 61 -10.56 -2.72 6.46
CA GLY A 61 -10.13 -2.67 7.85
C GLY A 61 -8.62 -2.52 8.02
N ILE A 62 -7.83 -3.21 7.18
CA ILE A 62 -6.36 -3.15 7.20
C ILE A 62 -5.87 -1.86 6.54
N VAL A 63 -6.41 -1.54 5.35
CA VAL A 63 -6.02 -0.36 4.57
C VAL A 63 -6.26 0.94 5.34
N ARG A 64 -7.37 1.02 6.09
CA ARG A 64 -7.71 2.19 6.89
C ARG A 64 -6.82 2.34 8.13
N ARG A 65 -6.28 1.24 8.68
CA ARG A 65 -5.47 1.24 9.91
C ARG A 65 -3.98 1.48 9.67
N LEU A 66 -3.47 1.16 8.49
CA LEU A 66 -2.04 1.27 8.18
C LEU A 66 -1.65 2.50 7.34
N SER A 67 -0.38 2.88 7.40
CA SER A 67 0.21 3.83 6.47
C SER A 67 0.57 3.15 5.14
N TRP A 68 0.75 3.92 4.06
CA TRP A 68 1.16 3.36 2.77
C TRP A 68 2.44 2.53 2.86
N ARG A 69 3.47 3.06 3.51
CA ARG A 69 4.75 2.35 3.70
C ARG A 69 4.56 1.02 4.43
N ALA A 70 3.65 0.98 5.42
CA ALA A 70 3.33 -0.25 6.13
C ALA A 70 2.59 -1.26 5.24
N LEU A 71 1.65 -0.82 4.41
CA LEU A 71 0.97 -1.70 3.43
C LEU A 71 1.94 -2.28 2.39
N VAL A 72 2.88 -1.47 1.88
CA VAL A 72 3.91 -1.94 0.94
C VAL A 72 4.83 -2.96 1.61
N ALA A 73 5.29 -2.69 2.83
CA ALA A 73 6.12 -3.62 3.58
C ALA A 73 5.38 -4.93 3.90
N LEU A 74 4.10 -4.84 4.29
CA LEU A 74 3.28 -6.00 4.67
C LEU A 74 2.92 -6.88 3.45
N SER A 75 2.71 -6.27 2.28
CA SER A 75 2.54 -6.99 1.01
C SER A 75 3.86 -7.47 0.39
N GLY A 76 5.00 -7.21 1.04
CA GLY A 76 6.34 -7.57 0.56
C GLY A 76 6.51 -9.08 0.37
N PRO A 77 7.18 -9.54 -0.71
CA PRO A 77 7.38 -10.96 -0.99
C PRO A 77 8.33 -11.65 0.00
N ALA A 78 9.18 -10.88 0.70
CA ALA A 78 10.07 -11.39 1.73
C ALA A 78 9.36 -11.73 3.06
N LEU A 79 8.05 -11.42 3.17
CA LEU A 79 7.26 -11.80 4.33
C LEU A 79 6.52 -13.11 4.04
N PRO A 80 6.76 -14.19 4.83
CA PRO A 80 6.02 -15.43 4.66
C PRO A 80 4.50 -15.23 4.83
N ALA A 81 3.71 -16.00 4.07
CA ALA A 81 2.26 -15.85 4.05
C ALA A 81 1.62 -16.04 5.44
N GLU A 82 2.13 -16.97 6.25
CA GLU A 82 1.65 -17.22 7.61
C GLU A 82 1.92 -16.04 8.55
N VAL A 83 3.11 -15.45 8.45
CA VAL A 83 3.51 -14.28 9.25
C VAL A 83 2.65 -13.08 8.87
N ARG A 84 2.44 -12.87 7.57
CA ARG A 84 1.53 -11.84 7.06
C ARG A 84 0.11 -12.05 7.58
N HIS A 85 -0.41 -13.27 7.52
CA HIS A 85 -1.76 -13.58 8.02
C HIS A 85 -1.90 -13.31 9.53
N SER A 86 -0.89 -13.68 10.34
CA SER A 86 -0.87 -13.37 11.76
C SER A 86 -0.90 -11.86 12.04
N LEU A 87 -0.13 -11.08 11.28
CA LEU A 87 -0.17 -9.61 11.36
C LEU A 87 -1.52 -9.05 10.92
N ASP A 88 -2.11 -9.57 9.84
CA ASP A 88 -3.42 -9.16 9.34
C ASP A 88 -4.50 -9.35 10.41
N GLN A 89 -4.53 -10.51 11.08
CA GLN A 89 -5.48 -10.79 12.18
C GLN A 89 -5.33 -9.81 13.34
N ARG A 90 -4.08 -9.52 13.74
CA ARG A 90 -3.79 -8.54 14.81
C ARG A 90 -4.24 -7.13 14.43
N ILE A 91 -3.99 -6.73 13.18
CA ILE A 91 -4.45 -5.43 12.66
C ILE A 91 -5.98 -5.38 12.67
N LEU A 92 -6.67 -6.45 12.29
CA LEU A 92 -8.14 -6.53 12.30
C LEU A 92 -8.70 -6.54 13.73
N ALA A 93 -8.00 -7.15 14.70
CA ALA A 93 -8.34 -7.09 16.12
C ALA A 93 -8.17 -5.70 16.74
N GLY A 94 -7.56 -4.75 16.03
CA GLY A 94 -7.39 -3.37 16.49
C GLY A 94 -5.99 -3.07 17.01
N GLU A 95 -5.07 -4.02 16.92
CA GLU A 95 -3.70 -3.80 17.35
C GLU A 95 -2.99 -2.80 16.43
N ARG A 96 -2.30 -1.84 17.05
CA ARG A 96 -1.55 -0.82 16.31
C ARG A 96 -0.17 -1.37 15.94
N ILE A 97 -0.05 -1.91 14.74
CA ILE A 97 1.22 -2.41 14.21
C ILE A 97 2.00 -1.28 13.51
N SER A 98 3.24 -1.06 13.94
CA SER A 98 4.15 -0.08 13.35
C SER A 98 4.91 -0.65 12.15
N LEU A 99 5.43 0.25 11.30
CA LEU A 99 6.32 -0.13 10.19
C LEU A 99 7.58 -0.87 10.69
N SER A 100 8.14 -0.46 11.83
CA SER A 100 9.32 -1.11 12.43
C SER A 100 9.04 -2.57 12.78
N ARG A 101 7.85 -2.86 13.34
CA ARG A 101 7.41 -4.21 13.65
C ARG A 101 7.30 -5.09 12.40
N ILE A 102 6.79 -4.54 11.31
CA ILE A 102 6.72 -5.25 10.03
C ILE A 102 8.14 -5.49 9.49
N ALA A 103 9.04 -4.51 9.58
CA ALA A 103 10.42 -4.66 9.15
C ALA A 103 11.23 -5.67 9.98
N GLU A 104 10.96 -5.79 11.28
CA GLU A 104 11.49 -6.86 12.14
C GLU A 104 11.02 -8.24 11.65
N ALA A 105 9.75 -8.37 11.29
CA ALA A 105 9.21 -9.62 10.79
C ALA A 105 9.90 -10.07 9.48
N HIS A 106 10.30 -9.13 8.61
CA HIS A 106 11.14 -9.45 7.44
C HIS A 106 12.53 -9.99 7.82
N ARG A 107 13.18 -9.39 8.81
CA ARG A 107 14.55 -9.78 9.23
C ARG A 107 14.61 -11.13 9.94
N GLY A 108 13.54 -11.54 10.63
CA GLY A 108 13.46 -12.82 11.33
C GLY A 108 13.27 -14.04 10.41
N HIS A 109 13.06 -13.84 9.11
CA HIS A 109 12.77 -14.90 8.13
C HIS A 109 13.68 -14.83 6.89
N SER A 110 14.82 -14.12 6.98
CA SER A 110 15.86 -14.09 5.95
C SER A 110 16.90 -15.17 6.16
#